data_AF-A0A370HK64-F1
#
_entry.id   AF-A0A370HK64-F1
#
_cell.length_a   1.000
_cell.length_b   1.000
_cell.length_c   1.000
_cell.angle_alpha   90.00
_cell.angle_beta   90.00
_cell.angle_gamma   90.00
#
_symmetry.space_group_name_H-M   'P 1'
#
loop_
_entity.id
_entity.type
_entity.pdbx_description
1 polymer ?
#
loop_
_entity_poly.entity_id
_entity_poly.type
_entity_poly.pdbx_seq_one_letter_code
_entity_poly.pdbx_strand_id
1 'polypeptide(L)'
;MRCNPNYDHLSGPLEPVSGVSIPARGPAGPRYRPPCGQPLRASKHWNWGAVDTLTGPEQPSTVLDGLSPRSFTKLSHSSIGRSGAAARILPSLVRLCGTTGATQDKYSTLSDGRVMHMVAVAAVGPSGDVHAVAVWVGAVNDALPPPPVVGSIEWNASGVAVGTPAAHFLLRLTYGELANVHTMPEFLANFDHWGDRAGFLALFNLNNPNDRWTGTATRVFEDGITEAESVLSLGLTLSGVACGTPDG
;
A
#
# COMPACT_ATOMS: atom_id res chain seq x y z
N MET A 1 3.91 -45.18 18.73
CA MET A 1 4.81 -46.04 19.53
C MET A 1 5.67 -46.86 18.58
N ARG A 2 6.92 -46.44 18.36
CA ARG A 2 8.08 -47.26 17.98
C ARG A 2 9.29 -46.33 17.94
N CYS A 3 10.12 -46.47 18.96
CA CYS A 3 11.46 -45.89 19.07
C CYS A 3 12.45 -46.67 18.19
N ASN A 4 13.59 -46.02 17.91
CA ASN A 4 15.00 -46.47 17.98
C ASN A 4 15.82 -46.09 16.71
N PRO A 5 17.17 -45.99 16.76
CA PRO A 5 17.99 -45.07 17.56
C PRO A 5 19.18 -44.42 16.76
N ASN A 6 19.87 -43.49 17.43
CA ASN A 6 21.31 -43.20 17.41
C ASN A 6 22.14 -43.36 16.12
N TYR A 7 22.75 -42.24 15.70
CA TYR A 7 24.17 -42.23 15.36
C TYR A 7 24.84 -41.01 16.02
N ASP A 8 25.82 -41.34 16.87
CA ASP A 8 26.74 -40.44 17.55
C ASP A 8 27.98 -40.15 16.68
N HIS A 9 28.63 -39.03 17.01
CA HIS A 9 30.03 -38.68 16.83
C HIS A 9 30.61 -38.46 15.43
N LEU A 10 30.89 -37.18 15.10
CA LEU A 10 32.21 -36.73 14.63
C LEU A 10 32.47 -35.29 15.11
N SER A 11 33.12 -35.15 16.28
CA SER A 11 33.77 -33.92 16.71
C SER A 11 35.22 -33.95 16.23
N GLY A 12 35.56 -33.11 15.24
CA GLY A 12 36.94 -32.84 14.83
C GLY A 12 37.34 -31.41 15.21
N PRO A 13 38.56 -31.17 15.73
CA PRO A 13 39.03 -29.83 16.03
C PRO A 13 39.37 -29.05 14.76
N LEU A 14 38.92 -27.80 14.66
CA LEU A 14 39.29 -26.85 13.61
C LEU A 14 40.66 -26.25 13.94
N GLU A 15 41.65 -26.49 13.08
CA GLU A 15 42.96 -25.84 13.15
C GLU A 15 42.87 -24.34 12.76
N PRO A 16 43.66 -23.45 13.38
CA PRO A 16 43.68 -22.04 13.05
C PRO A 16 44.54 -21.80 11.79
N VAL A 17 43.88 -21.41 10.69
CA VAL A 17 44.56 -20.92 9.49
C VAL A 17 45.17 -19.55 9.78
N SER A 18 46.48 -19.53 9.96
CA SER A 18 47.29 -18.32 10.04
C SER A 18 47.63 -17.81 8.64
N GLY A 19 47.46 -16.50 8.40
CA GLY A 19 48.12 -15.81 7.29
C GLY A 19 47.19 -15.11 6.30
N VAL A 20 46.54 -14.02 6.71
CA VAL A 20 46.11 -12.97 5.78
C VAL A 20 46.69 -11.64 6.25
N SER A 21 47.75 -11.21 5.57
CA SER A 21 48.37 -9.89 5.76
C SER A 21 47.45 -8.81 5.20
N ILE A 22 46.88 -7.99 6.09
CA ILE A 22 46.05 -6.83 5.72
C ILE A 22 46.99 -5.70 5.27
N PRO A 23 46.85 -5.15 4.05
CA PRO A 23 47.66 -4.02 3.61
C PRO A 23 47.34 -2.77 4.43
N ALA A 24 48.40 -2.03 4.78
CA ALA A 24 48.36 -0.83 5.59
C ALA A 24 47.42 0.24 4.99
N ARG A 25 46.57 0.80 5.86
CA ARG A 25 45.61 1.86 5.61
C ARG A 25 46.35 3.10 5.08
N GLY A 26 46.13 3.44 3.81
CA GLY A 26 46.59 4.71 3.23
C GLY A 26 45.94 5.91 3.93
N PRO A 27 46.56 7.11 3.86
CA PRO A 27 46.05 8.31 4.51
C PRO A 27 44.64 8.64 3.99
N ALA A 28 43.73 8.88 4.94
CA ALA A 28 42.34 9.20 4.67
C ALA A 28 42.25 10.48 3.83
N GLY A 29 41.88 10.33 2.56
CA GLY A 29 41.46 11.46 1.73
C GLY A 29 40.28 12.20 2.39
N PRO A 30 40.07 13.48 2.06
CA PRO A 30 39.03 14.30 2.66
C PRO A 30 37.67 13.61 2.51
N ARG A 31 37.07 13.24 3.64
CA ARG A 31 35.72 12.67 3.69
C ARG A 31 34.76 13.74 3.20
N TYR A 32 34.21 13.54 2.00
CA TYR A 32 33.06 14.30 1.55
C TYR A 32 31.92 14.07 2.55
N ARG A 33 31.69 15.04 3.44
CA ARG A 33 30.47 15.09 4.24
C ARG A 33 29.41 15.72 3.34
N PRO A 34 28.36 14.99 2.91
CA PRO A 34 27.22 15.65 2.31
C PRO A 34 26.66 16.67 3.34
N PRO A 35 26.26 17.87 2.91
CA PRO A 35 25.73 18.87 3.81
C PRO A 35 24.52 18.31 4.56
N CYS A 36 24.62 18.21 5.88
CA CYS A 36 23.49 17.96 6.76
C CYS A 36 22.43 19.05 6.49
N GLY A 37 21.22 18.65 6.09
CA GLY A 37 20.08 19.56 5.96
C GLY A 37 19.54 19.76 4.55
N GLN A 38 19.96 19.00 3.54
CA GLN A 38 19.13 18.84 2.35
C GLN A 38 18.21 17.63 2.54
N PRO A 39 16.87 17.80 2.53
CA PRO A 39 15.99 16.65 2.42
C PRO A 39 16.43 15.88 1.17
N LEU A 40 16.60 14.57 1.30
CA LEU A 40 16.70 13.67 0.16
C LEU A 40 15.65 14.14 -0.84
N ARG A 41 16.08 14.61 -2.02
CA ARG A 41 15.15 14.94 -3.10
C ARG A 41 14.22 13.75 -3.22
N ALA A 42 12.95 13.96 -2.89
CA ALA A 42 11.90 12.97 -3.03
C ALA A 42 12.13 12.27 -4.38
N SER A 43 12.34 10.96 -4.32
CA SER A 43 12.53 10.15 -5.52
C SER A 43 11.43 10.53 -6.50
N LYS A 44 11.85 10.80 -7.74
CA LYS A 44 10.95 11.06 -8.85
C LYS A 44 9.88 9.95 -8.89
N HIS A 45 8.68 10.31 -8.47
CA HIS A 45 7.41 9.92 -9.09
C HIS A 45 6.85 8.55 -8.73
N TRP A 46 6.48 8.35 -7.46
CA TRP A 46 5.30 7.54 -7.16
C TRP A 46 4.05 8.26 -7.71
N ASN A 47 3.76 8.06 -8.99
CA ASN A 47 2.65 8.71 -9.72
C ASN A 47 1.40 7.82 -9.79
N TRP A 48 1.23 6.94 -8.81
CA TRP A 48 0.01 6.15 -8.67
C TRP A 48 -1.03 6.92 -7.86
N GLY A 49 -2.29 6.86 -8.28
CA GLY A 49 -3.42 7.20 -7.42
C GLY A 49 -4.16 5.94 -6.99
N ALA A 50 -4.82 5.97 -5.84
CA ALA A 50 -5.78 4.93 -5.43
C ALA A 50 -7.19 5.52 -5.46
N VAL A 51 -8.12 4.76 -6.04
CA VAL A 51 -9.49 5.18 -6.26
C VAL A 51 -10.42 4.19 -5.60
N ASP A 52 -11.25 4.67 -4.68
CA ASP A 52 -12.33 3.92 -4.06
C ASP A 52 -13.42 3.59 -5.08
N THR A 53 -13.86 2.33 -5.08
CA THR A 53 -14.93 1.82 -5.95
C THR A 53 -16.15 1.35 -5.17
N LEU A 54 -16.14 1.44 -3.84
CA LEU A 54 -17.19 0.93 -2.95
C LEU A 54 -18.43 1.82 -2.92
N THR A 55 -18.30 3.12 -3.22
CA THR A 55 -19.47 4.00 -3.44
C THR A 55 -20.22 3.72 -4.75
N GLY A 56 -19.81 2.67 -5.46
CA GLY A 56 -20.33 2.28 -6.76
C GLY A 56 -19.42 2.76 -7.89
N PRO A 57 -19.30 1.97 -8.97
CA PRO A 57 -18.35 2.23 -10.05
C PRO A 57 -18.68 3.48 -10.89
N GLU A 58 -19.87 4.06 -10.71
CA GLU A 58 -20.30 5.28 -11.40
C GLU A 58 -19.78 6.56 -10.73
N GLN A 59 -19.29 6.48 -9.49
CA GLN A 59 -18.74 7.63 -8.76
C GLN A 59 -17.38 7.30 -8.14
N PRO A 60 -16.36 6.94 -8.96
CA PRO A 60 -15.02 6.67 -8.46
C PRO A 60 -14.45 7.91 -7.76
N SER A 61 -13.91 7.72 -6.57
CA SER A 61 -13.37 8.80 -5.76
C SER A 61 -11.93 8.51 -5.33
N THR A 62 -11.04 9.48 -5.53
CA THR A 62 -9.62 9.35 -5.21
C THR A 62 -9.43 9.44 -3.69
N VAL A 63 -8.74 8.45 -3.14
CA VAL A 63 -8.37 8.34 -1.71
C VAL A 63 -6.86 8.47 -1.49
N LEU A 64 -6.07 8.27 -2.54
CA LEU A 64 -4.64 8.54 -2.56
C LEU A 64 -4.23 9.18 -3.90
N ASP A 65 -3.41 10.22 -3.84
CA ASP A 65 -2.86 10.90 -5.01
C ASP A 65 -1.33 11.01 -4.86
N GLY A 66 -0.61 10.06 -5.47
CA GLY A 66 0.80 9.84 -5.16
C GLY A 66 0.95 9.33 -3.73
N LEU A 67 1.67 10.10 -2.90
CA LEU A 67 1.81 9.83 -1.47
C LEU A 67 0.84 10.66 -0.62
N SER A 68 0.00 11.50 -1.23
CA SER A 68 -0.90 12.40 -0.49
C SER A 68 -2.27 11.75 -0.28
N PRO A 69 -2.72 11.55 0.98
CA PRO A 69 -4.08 11.11 1.27
C PRO A 69 -5.11 12.11 0.75
N ARG A 70 -6.29 11.62 0.35
CA ARG A 70 -7.42 12.41 -0.15
C ARG A 70 -8.72 11.96 0.51
N SER A 71 -9.60 12.90 0.81
CA SER A 71 -10.94 12.61 1.34
C SER A 71 -11.96 12.46 0.21
N PHE A 72 -11.88 11.35 -0.53
CA PHE A 72 -12.84 10.99 -1.59
C PHE A 72 -13.03 12.09 -2.65
N THR A 73 -11.94 12.66 -3.14
CA THR A 73 -11.98 13.72 -4.15
C THR A 73 -12.33 13.17 -5.54
N LYS A 74 -12.93 13.99 -6.42
CA LYS A 74 -13.19 13.57 -7.81
C LYS A 74 -11.87 13.21 -8.52
N LEU A 75 -11.91 12.15 -9.33
CA LEU A 75 -10.75 11.69 -10.08
C LEU A 75 -10.13 12.77 -10.97
N SER A 76 -10.95 13.66 -11.55
CA SER A 76 -10.48 14.80 -12.35
C SER A 76 -9.66 15.84 -11.58
N HIS A 77 -9.70 15.83 -10.24
CA HIS A 77 -8.95 16.75 -9.38
C HIS A 77 -7.61 16.17 -8.91
N SER A 78 -7.36 14.89 -9.17
CA SER A 78 -6.10 14.21 -8.82
C SER A 78 -4.98 14.57 -9.80
N SER A 79 -3.72 14.34 -9.42
CA SER A 79 -2.57 14.58 -10.29
C SER A 79 -2.62 13.75 -11.58
N ILE A 80 -3.12 12.52 -11.50
CA ILE A 80 -3.33 11.61 -12.64
C ILE A 80 -4.47 12.05 -13.56
N GLY A 81 -5.43 12.83 -13.05
CA GLY A 81 -6.54 13.39 -13.81
C GLY A 81 -6.25 14.74 -14.48
N ARG A 82 -5.05 15.30 -14.34
CA ARG A 82 -4.75 16.67 -14.80
C ARG A 82 -4.86 16.86 -16.31
N SER A 83 -4.61 15.82 -17.11
CA SER A 83 -4.78 15.92 -18.56
C SER A 83 -6.25 15.78 -18.92
N GLY A 84 -6.77 16.66 -19.79
CA GLY A 84 -8.16 16.59 -20.22
C GLY A 84 -8.52 15.26 -20.91
N ALA A 85 -7.54 14.59 -21.52
CA ALA A 85 -7.72 13.23 -22.05
C ALA A 85 -7.86 12.20 -20.93
N ALA A 86 -7.00 12.23 -19.91
CA ALA A 86 -7.07 11.32 -18.77
C ALA A 86 -8.37 11.51 -17.99
N ALA A 87 -8.76 12.75 -17.70
CA ALA A 87 -10.01 13.07 -16.99
C ALA A 87 -11.25 12.47 -17.67
N ARG A 88 -11.26 12.38 -19.01
CA ARG A 88 -12.36 11.79 -19.78
C ARG A 88 -12.33 10.26 -19.83
N ILE A 89 -11.13 9.67 -19.86
CA ILE A 89 -10.97 8.23 -20.11
C ILE A 89 -10.94 7.44 -18.80
N LEU A 90 -10.23 7.94 -17.79
CA LEU A 90 -10.02 7.25 -16.52
C LEU A 90 -11.30 6.74 -15.84
N PRO A 91 -12.43 7.49 -15.77
CA PRO A 91 -13.64 6.97 -15.14
C PRO A 91 -14.14 5.66 -15.77
N SER A 92 -14.13 5.57 -17.10
CA SER A 92 -14.50 4.35 -17.83
C SER A 92 -13.52 3.20 -17.60
N LEU A 93 -12.23 3.50 -17.48
CA LEU A 93 -11.18 2.52 -17.25
C LEU A 93 -11.25 1.95 -15.83
N VAL A 94 -11.43 2.82 -14.83
CA VAL A 94 -11.64 2.43 -13.43
C VAL A 94 -12.90 1.59 -13.28
N ARG A 95 -14.01 1.99 -13.90
CA ARG A 95 -15.25 1.19 -13.90
C ARG A 95 -15.02 -0.19 -14.50
N LEU A 96 -14.39 -0.28 -15.67
CA LEU A 96 -14.12 -1.57 -16.31
C LEU A 96 -13.22 -2.46 -15.44
N CYS A 97 -12.20 -1.88 -14.82
CA CYS A 97 -11.32 -2.58 -13.88
C CYS A 97 -12.09 -3.06 -12.64
N GLY A 98 -12.93 -2.19 -12.06
CA GLY A 98 -13.77 -2.52 -10.91
C GLY A 98 -14.79 -3.62 -11.19
N THR A 99 -15.37 -3.65 -12.40
CA THR A 99 -16.35 -4.68 -12.80
C THR A 99 -15.69 -6.01 -13.14
N THR A 100 -14.51 -6.01 -13.78
CA THR A 100 -13.87 -7.24 -14.26
C THR A 100 -12.89 -7.85 -13.26
N GLY A 101 -12.39 -7.05 -12.30
CA GLY A 101 -11.27 -7.43 -11.43
C GLY A 101 -9.93 -7.57 -12.16
N ALA A 102 -9.89 -7.35 -13.48
CA ALA A 102 -8.70 -7.51 -14.30
C ALA A 102 -7.97 -6.17 -14.48
N THR A 103 -6.64 -6.24 -14.56
CA THR A 103 -5.81 -5.10 -14.94
C THR A 103 -6.23 -4.59 -16.32
N GLN A 104 -6.46 -3.27 -16.41
CA GLN A 104 -6.83 -2.60 -17.65
C GLN A 104 -5.69 -1.70 -18.11
N ASP A 105 -5.46 -1.72 -19.42
CA ASP A 105 -4.44 -0.91 -20.08
C ASP A 105 -5.12 -0.15 -21.24
N LYS A 106 -4.84 1.16 -21.36
CA LYS A 106 -5.39 1.99 -22.42
C LYS A 106 -4.41 3.05 -22.89
N TYR A 107 -4.33 3.20 -24.21
CA TYR A 107 -3.57 4.24 -24.89
C TYR A 107 -4.49 5.30 -25.48
N SER A 108 -4.06 6.56 -25.51
CA SER A 108 -4.80 7.65 -26.14
C SER A 108 -3.88 8.70 -26.73
N THR A 109 -4.14 9.08 -27.98
CA THR A 109 -3.41 10.16 -28.67
C THR A 109 -3.99 11.52 -28.29
N LEU A 110 -3.12 12.41 -27.83
CA LEU A 110 -3.43 13.81 -27.55
C LEU A 110 -3.52 14.62 -28.85
N SER A 111 -4.08 15.82 -28.78
CA SER A 111 -4.23 16.72 -29.94
C SER A 111 -2.90 17.16 -30.56
N ASP A 112 -1.80 17.08 -29.80
CA ASP A 112 -0.45 17.40 -30.25
C ASP A 112 0.32 16.18 -30.80
N GLY A 113 -0.35 15.04 -30.97
CA GLY A 113 0.22 13.81 -31.49
C GLY A 113 0.97 12.96 -30.47
N ARG A 114 1.17 13.43 -29.24
CA ARG A 114 1.76 12.60 -28.17
C ARG A 114 0.79 11.49 -27.76
N VAL A 115 1.32 10.33 -27.39
CA VAL A 115 0.53 9.20 -26.90
C VAL A 115 0.67 9.08 -25.39
N MET A 116 -0.46 8.99 -24.72
CA MET A 116 -0.58 8.77 -23.29
C MET A 116 -0.95 7.31 -23.03
N HIS A 117 -0.35 6.73 -21.99
CA HIS A 117 -0.59 5.39 -21.49
C HIS A 117 -1.25 5.48 -20.11
N MET A 118 -2.30 4.69 -19.90
CA MET A 118 -3.07 4.64 -18.66
C MET A 118 -3.21 3.18 -18.23
N VAL A 119 -2.92 2.91 -16.97
CA VAL A 119 -3.01 1.57 -16.37
C VAL A 119 -3.90 1.64 -15.14
N ALA A 120 -4.76 0.63 -14.99
CA ALA A 120 -5.62 0.45 -13.83
C ALA A 120 -5.47 -0.98 -13.28
N VAL A 121 -5.19 -1.12 -12.00
CA VAL A 121 -4.96 -2.40 -11.31
C VAL A 121 -5.96 -2.54 -10.17
N ALA A 122 -6.71 -3.65 -10.15
CA ALA A 122 -7.74 -3.89 -9.15
C ALA A 122 -7.15 -4.35 -7.80
N ALA A 123 -7.68 -3.82 -6.71
CA ALA A 123 -7.48 -4.29 -5.35
C ALA A 123 -8.73 -5.05 -4.89
N VAL A 124 -8.69 -6.36 -5.07
CA VAL A 124 -9.80 -7.27 -4.75
C VAL A 124 -9.85 -7.54 -3.24
N GLY A 125 -11.03 -7.39 -2.65
CA GLY A 125 -11.31 -7.66 -1.24
C GLY A 125 -11.50 -9.15 -0.93
N PRO A 126 -11.57 -9.52 0.36
CA PRO A 126 -11.84 -10.88 0.81
C PRO A 126 -13.11 -11.54 0.23
N SER A 127 -14.17 -10.75 0.00
CA SER A 127 -15.43 -11.18 -0.60
C SER A 127 -15.34 -11.45 -2.10
N GLY A 128 -14.26 -11.01 -2.76
CA GLY A 128 -14.10 -11.04 -4.21
C GLY A 128 -14.51 -9.75 -4.91
N ASP A 129 -15.06 -8.77 -4.19
CA ASP A 129 -15.40 -7.45 -4.75
C ASP A 129 -14.15 -6.56 -4.92
N VAL A 130 -14.13 -5.69 -5.93
CA VAL A 130 -13.05 -4.71 -6.09
C VAL A 130 -13.29 -3.50 -5.18
N HIS A 131 -12.42 -3.30 -4.19
CA HIS A 131 -12.55 -2.22 -3.20
C HIS A 131 -11.88 -0.93 -3.64
N ALA A 132 -10.77 -1.06 -4.34
CA ALA A 132 -10.07 0.06 -4.94
C ALA A 132 -9.43 -0.31 -6.27
N VAL A 133 -9.07 0.71 -7.02
CA VAL A 133 -8.28 0.60 -8.23
C VAL A 133 -7.07 1.53 -8.11
N ALA A 134 -5.87 0.96 -8.21
CA ALA A 134 -4.65 1.72 -8.39
C ALA A 134 -4.53 2.15 -9.85
N VAL A 135 -4.29 3.43 -10.09
CA VAL A 135 -4.28 4.05 -11.41
C VAL A 135 -3.01 4.83 -11.66
N TRP A 136 -2.44 4.66 -12.84
CA TRP A 136 -1.27 5.39 -13.31
C TRP A 136 -1.54 6.00 -14.68
N VAL A 137 -0.94 7.17 -14.91
CA VAL A 137 -1.01 7.88 -16.19
C VAL A 137 0.37 8.44 -16.51
N GLY A 138 0.88 8.15 -17.71
CA GLY A 138 2.15 8.67 -18.20
C GLY A 138 2.19 8.75 -19.73
N ALA A 139 3.33 9.18 -20.27
CA ALA A 139 3.58 9.10 -21.70
C ALA A 139 3.85 7.65 -22.12
N VAL A 140 3.62 7.31 -23.40
CA VAL A 140 3.87 5.96 -23.93
C VAL A 140 5.32 5.48 -23.76
N ASN A 141 6.26 6.42 -23.69
CA ASN A 141 7.69 6.13 -23.53
C ASN A 141 8.15 6.21 -22.07
N ASP A 142 7.25 6.57 -21.14
CA ASP A 142 7.59 6.56 -19.72
C ASP A 142 7.66 5.10 -19.25
N ALA A 143 8.69 4.78 -18.46
CA ALA A 143 8.75 3.49 -17.81
C ALA A 143 7.60 3.39 -16.80
N LEU A 144 6.74 2.37 -16.98
CA LEU A 144 5.66 2.08 -16.04
C LEU A 144 6.27 1.69 -14.69
N PRO A 145 6.07 2.46 -13.61
CA PRO A 145 6.52 2.07 -12.28
C PRO A 145 5.78 0.80 -11.81
N PRO A 146 6.38 -0.01 -10.92
CA PRO A 146 5.67 -1.10 -10.26
C PRO A 146 4.38 -0.59 -9.58
N PRO A 147 3.26 -1.34 -9.66
CA PRO A 147 2.04 -0.96 -8.97
C PRO A 147 2.20 -0.89 -7.44
N PRO A 148 1.40 -0.05 -6.75
CA PRO A 148 1.28 -0.06 -5.30
C PRO A 148 0.84 -1.41 -4.79
N VAL A 149 1.34 -1.79 -3.62
CA VAL A 149 0.64 -2.79 -2.82
C VAL A 149 -0.58 -2.10 -2.22
N VAL A 150 -1.77 -2.59 -2.61
CA VAL A 150 -3.04 -2.16 -2.07
C VAL A 150 -3.68 -3.34 -1.36
N GLY A 151 -3.78 -3.23 -0.04
CA GLY A 151 -4.49 -4.17 0.81
C GLY A 151 -5.96 -3.81 0.92
N SER A 152 -6.81 -4.82 1.12
CA SER A 152 -8.24 -4.62 1.37
C SER A 152 -8.64 -5.31 2.67
N ILE A 153 -9.57 -4.71 3.41
CA ILE A 153 -10.14 -5.22 4.65
C ILE A 153 -11.66 -5.19 4.54
N GLU A 154 -12.36 -6.13 5.15
CA GLU A 154 -13.82 -6.15 5.29
C GLU A 154 -14.17 -6.26 6.75
N TRP A 155 -15.07 -5.42 7.23
CA TRP A 155 -15.57 -5.42 8.58
C TRP A 155 -17.00 -5.95 8.58
N ASN A 156 -17.41 -6.60 9.67
CA ASN A 156 -18.81 -6.86 9.92
C ASN A 156 -19.37 -5.87 10.96
N ALA A 157 -20.69 -5.84 11.11
CA ALA A 157 -21.36 -4.92 12.04
C ALA A 157 -20.95 -5.12 13.51
N SER A 158 -20.38 -6.28 13.84
CA SER A 158 -19.83 -6.58 15.17
C SER A 158 -18.41 -6.07 15.38
N GLY A 159 -17.80 -5.41 14.38
CA GLY A 159 -16.44 -4.90 14.45
C GLY A 159 -15.37 -5.98 14.25
N VAL A 160 -15.67 -7.03 13.49
CA VAL A 160 -14.68 -8.05 13.11
C VAL A 160 -14.22 -7.78 11.68
N ALA A 161 -12.92 -7.58 11.50
CA ALA A 161 -12.21 -7.37 10.25
C ALA A 161 -11.70 -8.69 9.65
N VAL A 162 -11.75 -8.81 8.33
CA VAL A 162 -11.08 -9.82 7.51
C VAL A 162 -10.19 -9.09 6.51
N GLY A 163 -8.90 -9.40 6.45
CA GLY A 163 -7.97 -8.73 5.54
C GLY A 163 -7.47 -9.61 4.41
N THR A 164 -7.06 -8.99 3.30
CA THR A 164 -6.30 -9.68 2.25
C THR A 164 -4.83 -9.87 2.69
N PRO A 165 -4.08 -10.80 2.06
CA PRO A 165 -2.65 -10.95 2.33
C PRO A 165 -1.87 -9.63 2.17
N ALA A 166 -2.23 -8.80 1.20
CA ALA A 166 -1.64 -7.47 0.99
C ALA A 166 -1.93 -6.52 2.17
N ALA A 167 -3.15 -6.53 2.73
CA ALA A 167 -3.46 -5.74 3.92
C ALA A 167 -2.65 -6.21 5.13
N HIS A 168 -2.53 -7.52 5.33
CA HIS A 168 -1.76 -8.08 6.45
C HIS A 168 -0.26 -7.77 6.32
N PHE A 169 0.26 -7.82 5.09
CA PHE A 169 1.63 -7.42 4.80
C PHE A 169 1.88 -5.95 5.13
N LEU A 170 1.03 -5.04 4.63
CA LEU A 170 1.18 -3.59 4.86
C LEU A 170 1.08 -3.21 6.33
N LEU A 171 0.14 -3.83 7.06
CA LEU A 171 -0.15 -3.50 8.44
C LEU A 171 0.68 -4.31 9.44
N ARG A 172 1.48 -5.26 8.95
CA ARG A 172 2.25 -6.25 9.74
C ARG A 172 1.42 -6.83 10.88
N LEU A 173 0.17 -7.19 10.58
CA LEU A 173 -0.71 -7.82 11.56
C LEU A 173 -0.12 -9.18 11.92
N THR A 174 -0.11 -9.51 13.21
CA THR A 174 0.47 -10.76 13.69
C THR A 174 -0.27 -11.93 13.04
N TYR A 175 0.45 -12.72 12.24
CA TYR A 175 -0.10 -13.90 11.59
C TYR A 175 -0.35 -14.97 12.65
N GLY A 176 -1.57 -15.03 13.18
CA GLY A 176 -2.02 -16.15 14.01
C GLY A 176 -2.36 -17.33 13.12
N GLU A 177 -2.06 -18.56 13.57
CA GLU A 177 -2.18 -19.79 12.77
C GLU A 177 -3.59 -20.11 12.25
N LEU A 178 -4.64 -19.37 12.63
CA LEU A 178 -6.03 -19.84 12.44
C LEU A 178 -7.08 -18.83 11.96
N ALA A 179 -6.81 -17.53 11.81
CA ALA A 179 -7.79 -16.67 11.16
C ALA A 179 -7.18 -15.37 10.64
N ASN A 180 -7.44 -15.05 9.37
CA ASN A 180 -7.22 -13.73 8.77
C ASN A 180 -8.21 -12.68 9.33
N VAL A 181 -8.49 -12.77 10.62
CA VAL A 181 -9.63 -12.15 11.28
C VAL A 181 -9.14 -11.41 12.52
N HIS A 182 -9.49 -10.14 12.62
CA HIS A 182 -9.11 -9.27 13.73
C HIS A 182 -10.33 -8.56 14.29
N THR A 183 -10.44 -8.45 15.60
CA THR A 183 -11.44 -7.59 16.21
C THR A 183 -11.03 -6.12 16.11
N MET A 184 -12.00 -5.21 16.20
CA MET A 184 -11.77 -3.77 16.21
C MET A 184 -10.74 -3.32 17.26
N PRO A 185 -10.83 -3.77 18.53
CA PRO A 185 -9.83 -3.41 19.53
C PRO A 185 -8.44 -3.94 19.19
N GLU A 186 -8.31 -5.18 18.70
CA GLU A 186 -7.02 -5.75 18.29
C GLU A 186 -6.41 -4.96 17.14
N PHE A 187 -7.23 -4.59 16.14
CA PHE A 187 -6.78 -3.80 15.01
C PHE A 187 -6.29 -2.43 15.45
N LEU A 188 -7.08 -1.70 16.26
CA LEU A 188 -6.70 -0.39 16.77
C LEU A 188 -5.47 -0.44 17.70
N ALA A 189 -5.31 -1.51 18.48
CA ALA A 189 -4.16 -1.68 19.38
C ALA A 189 -2.85 -1.94 18.63
N ASN A 190 -2.90 -2.30 17.35
CA ASN A 190 -1.69 -2.50 16.53
C ASN A 190 -1.06 -1.19 16.06
N PHE A 191 -1.70 -0.03 16.24
CA PHE A 191 -1.19 1.26 15.75
C PHE A 191 -0.92 2.22 16.91
N ASP A 192 0.21 2.90 16.83
CA ASP A 192 0.62 3.93 17.80
C ASP A 192 -0.13 5.24 17.57
N HIS A 193 -0.38 5.57 16.30
CA HIS A 193 -1.17 6.73 15.90
C HIS A 193 -2.28 6.34 14.94
N TRP A 194 -3.43 7.01 15.12
CA TRP A 194 -4.59 6.85 14.25
C TRP A 194 -5.20 8.23 13.97
N GLY A 195 -5.04 8.69 12.74
CA GLY A 195 -5.65 9.92 12.25
C GLY A 195 -7.17 9.79 12.19
N ASP A 196 -7.90 10.77 12.73
CA ASP A 196 -9.38 10.76 12.78
C ASP A 196 -10.02 9.47 13.32
N ARG A 197 -9.55 9.02 14.50
CA ARG A 197 -10.11 7.83 15.18
C ARG A 197 -11.61 7.97 15.47
N ALA A 198 -12.09 9.17 15.76
CA ALA A 198 -13.50 9.43 16.03
C ALA A 198 -14.35 9.20 14.77
N GLY A 199 -13.92 9.72 13.60
CA GLY A 199 -14.61 9.49 12.34
C GLY A 199 -14.62 8.02 11.92
N PHE A 200 -13.55 7.27 12.22
CA PHE A 200 -13.50 5.82 11.98
C PHE A 200 -14.51 5.06 12.86
N LEU A 201 -14.52 5.33 14.17
CA LEU A 201 -15.48 4.68 15.09
C LEU A 201 -16.94 5.03 14.75
N ALA A 202 -17.18 6.20 14.17
CA ALA A 202 -18.50 6.61 13.71
C ALA A 202 -19.04 5.72 12.57
N LEU A 203 -18.20 4.97 11.83
CA LEU A 203 -18.66 3.96 10.87
C LEU A 203 -19.47 2.83 11.53
N PHE A 204 -19.22 2.56 12.81
CA PHE A 204 -19.84 1.47 13.57
C PHE A 204 -20.99 1.95 14.46
N ASN A 205 -21.42 3.20 14.31
CA ASN A 205 -22.54 3.74 15.07
C ASN A 205 -23.86 3.14 14.58
N LEU A 206 -24.60 2.48 15.47
CA LEU A 206 -25.86 1.79 15.14
C LEU A 206 -26.99 2.75 14.74
N ASN A 207 -26.97 4.00 15.21
CA ASN A 207 -28.07 4.94 15.02
C ASN A 207 -27.88 5.84 13.79
N ASN A 208 -26.63 6.21 13.51
CA ASN A 208 -26.28 7.10 12.40
C ASN A 208 -24.82 6.82 12.01
N PRO A 209 -24.55 5.72 11.28
CA PRO A 209 -23.21 5.39 10.87
C PRO A 209 -22.71 6.43 9.86
N ASN A 210 -21.42 6.75 9.94
CA ASN A 210 -20.78 7.47 8.85
C ASN A 210 -20.73 6.58 7.60
N ASP A 211 -20.95 7.20 6.44
CA ASP A 211 -20.97 6.44 5.20
C ASP A 211 -19.57 6.01 4.74
N ARG A 212 -18.57 6.82 5.12
CA ARG A 212 -17.22 6.75 4.62
C ARG A 212 -16.24 7.37 5.60
N TRP A 213 -15.00 6.92 5.53
CA TRP A 213 -13.90 7.47 6.31
C TRP A 213 -12.58 7.34 5.55
N THR A 214 -11.72 8.34 5.68
CA THR A 214 -10.32 8.29 5.22
C THR A 214 -9.44 8.78 6.34
N GLY A 215 -8.37 8.05 6.64
CA GLY A 215 -7.38 8.48 7.60
C GLY A 215 -6.04 7.79 7.37
N THR A 216 -5.10 8.09 8.26
CA THR A 216 -3.79 7.46 8.27
C THR A 216 -3.61 6.73 9.59
N ALA A 217 -2.90 5.61 9.56
CA ALA A 217 -2.50 4.90 10.76
C ALA A 217 -0.98 4.70 10.71
N THR A 218 -0.30 4.92 11.83
CA THR A 218 1.14 4.70 11.94
C THR A 218 1.47 3.72 13.05
N ARG A 219 2.53 2.95 12.81
CA ARG A 219 3.10 2.00 13.77
C ARG A 219 4.62 2.11 13.73
N VAL A 220 5.22 2.12 14.92
CA VAL A 220 6.65 2.05 15.15
C VAL A 220 7.03 0.59 15.36
N PHE A 221 8.01 0.12 14.59
CA PHE A 221 8.49 -1.26 14.72
C PHE A 221 9.71 -1.35 15.64
N GLU A 222 9.88 -2.50 16.28
CA GLU A 222 10.96 -2.76 17.24
C GLU A 222 12.36 -2.73 16.61
N ASP A 223 12.46 -2.84 15.29
CA ASP A 223 13.73 -2.75 14.54
C ASP A 223 14.30 -1.32 14.47
N GLY A 224 13.57 -0.32 14.99
CA GLY A 224 14.00 1.09 14.99
C GLY A 224 14.04 1.72 13.58
N ILE A 225 13.57 0.98 12.55
CA ILE A 225 13.48 1.45 11.18
C ILE A 225 12.03 1.85 10.92
N THR A 226 11.79 3.15 11.07
CA THR A 226 10.75 4.00 10.46
C THR A 226 9.27 3.61 10.64
N GLU A 227 8.48 4.60 11.04
CA GLU A 227 7.02 4.61 11.06
C GLU A 227 6.44 4.09 9.72
N ALA A 228 5.69 2.99 9.71
CA ALA A 228 4.88 2.67 8.53
C ALA A 228 3.65 3.56 8.55
N GLU A 229 3.59 4.55 7.65
CA GLU A 229 2.36 5.28 7.39
C GLU A 229 1.51 4.53 6.37
N SER A 230 0.38 4.00 6.83
CA SER A 230 -0.62 3.38 5.96
C SER A 230 -1.79 4.33 5.78
N VAL A 231 -2.16 4.59 4.52
CA VAL A 231 -3.39 5.30 4.21
C VAL A 231 -4.52 4.29 4.20
N LEU A 232 -5.51 4.51 5.08
CA LEU A 232 -6.69 3.68 5.21
C LEU A 232 -7.91 4.43 4.68
N SER A 233 -8.64 3.83 3.75
CA SER A 233 -9.95 4.33 3.29
C SER A 233 -11.01 3.29 3.55
N LEU A 234 -12.11 3.63 4.22
CA LEU A 234 -13.26 2.75 4.43
C LEU A 234 -14.55 3.31 3.82
N GLY A 235 -15.35 2.44 3.19
CA GLY A 235 -16.71 2.71 2.69
C GLY A 235 -17.78 1.85 3.37
N LEU A 236 -19.04 2.28 3.26
CA LEU A 236 -20.28 1.75 3.86
C LEU A 236 -20.50 0.23 3.82
N THR A 237 -19.87 -0.48 2.89
CA THR A 237 -19.79 -1.94 2.91
C THR A 237 -18.81 -2.46 3.97
N LEU A 238 -18.54 -1.64 4.99
CA LEU A 238 -17.59 -1.90 6.05
C LEU A 238 -16.23 -2.33 5.47
N SER A 239 -15.85 -1.83 4.31
CA SER A 239 -14.72 -2.32 3.55
C SER A 239 -13.64 -1.25 3.49
N GLY A 240 -12.41 -1.62 3.85
CA GLY A 240 -11.24 -0.77 3.93
C GLY A 240 -10.17 -1.06 2.88
N VAL A 241 -9.34 -0.07 2.60
CA VAL A 241 -8.21 -0.14 1.67
C VAL A 241 -6.98 0.43 2.35
N ALA A 242 -5.91 -0.37 2.47
CA ALA A 242 -4.60 0.05 2.95
C ALA A 242 -3.66 0.24 1.76
N CYS A 243 -2.98 1.38 1.66
CA CYS A 243 -1.96 1.60 0.63
C CYS A 243 -0.65 2.07 1.29
N GLY A 244 0.47 1.53 0.81
CA GLY A 244 1.82 1.91 1.26
C GLY A 244 2.87 1.62 0.19
N THR A 245 4.07 2.19 0.34
CA THR A 245 5.23 1.84 -0.47
C THR A 245 5.94 0.64 0.16
N PRO A 246 6.32 -0.40 -0.60
CA PRO A 246 7.33 -1.33 -0.13
C PRO A 246 8.65 -0.58 -0.11
N ASP A 247 9.03 -0.05 1.05
CA ASP A 247 10.37 0.47 1.25
C ASP A 247 11.33 -0.73 1.31
N GLY A 248 12.12 -0.90 0.23
CA GLY A 248 13.41 -1.59 0.16
C GLY A 248 13.51 -3.00 0.70
#